data_AF-A0A3R7M955-F1
#
_entry.id   AF-A0A3R7M955-F1
#
_cell.length_a   1.000
_cell.length_b   1.000
_cell.length_c   1.000
_cell.angle_alpha   90.00
_cell.angle_beta   90.00
_cell.angle_gamma   90.00
#
_symmetry.space_group_name_H-M   'P 1'
#
loop_
_entity.id
_entity.type
_entity.pdbx_description
1 polymer ?
#
loop_
_entity_poly.entity_id
_entity_poly.type
_entity_poly.pdbx_seq_one_letter_code
_entity_poly.pdbx_strand_id
1 'polypeptide(L)'
;MSRAPRFIDRYVFLFHLVKGFATKGFGVFQQGLSTVQYHHPDALGFGGQEEQRAITVLREILKSHSIRGVEKSILLDVRTGPGSEGAETIIPNTREDVAIATTIFAGTKVLSKDGGSGPTGDVVPHDILGEKSLVFKENFGTIRWFFVLRALFLENAAYNYAKGSHVHAVMQEWVRDAFYPQTMAYKKAVLEKGVTAFNCAWKHLSEV
;
A
#
# COMPACT_ATOMS: atom_id res chain seq x y z
N MET A 1 -7.93 20.59 -6.61
CA MET A 1 -7.64 21.56 -7.70
C MET A 1 -8.87 21.62 -8.59
N SER A 2 -9.20 22.77 -9.20
CA SER A 2 -10.39 22.95 -10.05
C SER A 2 -10.05 23.13 -11.54
N ARG A 3 -8.84 22.73 -11.94
CA ARG A 3 -8.33 22.84 -13.32
C ARG A 3 -7.25 21.79 -13.58
N ALA A 4 -6.93 21.59 -14.85
CA ALA A 4 -5.81 20.77 -15.29
C ALA A 4 -4.49 21.24 -14.66
N PRO A 5 -3.63 20.30 -14.20
CA PRO A 5 -2.35 20.63 -13.58
C PRO A 5 -1.35 21.14 -14.63
N ARG A 6 -0.49 22.05 -14.21
CA ARG A 6 0.67 22.55 -14.97
C ARG A 6 1.95 22.06 -14.31
N PHE A 7 3.06 22.06 -15.06
CA PHE A 7 4.38 21.72 -14.51
C PHE A 7 4.75 22.54 -13.26
N ILE A 8 4.44 23.84 -13.23
CA ILE A 8 4.70 24.70 -12.06
C ILE A 8 3.93 24.27 -10.81
N ASP A 9 2.77 23.61 -10.98
CA ASP A 9 1.93 23.20 -9.86
C ASP A 9 2.62 22.13 -8.99
N ARG A 10 3.69 21.47 -9.50
CA ARG A 10 4.62 20.63 -8.70
C ARG A 10 5.24 21.38 -7.52
N TYR A 11 5.71 22.59 -7.75
CA TYR A 11 6.41 23.39 -6.74
C TYR A 11 5.41 24.12 -5.85
N VAL A 12 4.35 24.64 -6.46
CA VAL A 12 3.24 25.29 -5.75
C VAL A 12 2.57 24.33 -4.78
N PHE A 13 2.45 23.03 -5.12
CA PHE A 13 1.93 22.01 -4.22
C PHE A 13 2.70 21.93 -2.91
N LEU A 14 4.04 21.88 -2.97
CA LEU A 14 4.89 21.78 -1.78
C LEU A 14 4.73 23.01 -0.89
N PHE A 15 4.65 24.21 -1.49
CA PHE A 15 4.37 25.43 -0.74
C PHE A 15 3.03 25.35 0.02
N HIS A 16 1.96 24.93 -0.66
CA HIS A 16 0.64 24.80 -0.03
C HIS A 16 0.62 23.72 1.05
N LEU A 17 1.33 22.61 0.84
CA LEU A 17 1.44 21.52 1.79
C LEU A 17 2.14 21.99 3.07
N VAL A 18 3.29 22.66 2.94
CA VAL A 18 4.04 23.21 4.07
C VAL A 18 3.21 24.27 4.81
N LYS A 19 2.54 25.17 4.07
CA LYS A 19 1.63 26.15 4.67
C LYS A 19 0.48 25.47 5.43
N GLY A 20 -0.12 24.43 4.84
CA GLY A 20 -1.18 23.65 5.47
C GLY A 20 -0.71 23.00 6.77
N PHE A 21 0.53 22.49 6.79
CA PHE A 21 1.10 21.86 7.98
C PHE A 21 1.36 22.86 9.08
N ALA A 22 1.94 24.01 8.73
CA ALA A 22 2.20 25.07 9.69
C ALA A 22 0.92 25.64 10.30
N THR A 23 -0.20 25.64 9.56
CA THR A 23 -1.45 26.27 10.00
C THR A 23 -2.46 25.32 10.64
N LYS A 24 -2.49 24.05 10.22
CA LYS A 24 -3.51 23.07 10.66
C LYS A 24 -2.94 21.83 11.35
N GLY A 25 -1.62 21.66 11.32
CA GLY A 25 -0.94 20.49 11.85
C GLY A 25 -1.02 19.26 10.94
N PHE A 26 -0.09 18.33 11.15
CA PHE A 26 0.05 17.12 10.34
C PHE A 26 -1.10 16.12 10.53
N GLY A 27 -1.59 15.95 11.76
CA GLY A 27 -2.65 14.98 12.09
C GLY A 27 -3.98 15.27 11.38
N VAL A 28 -4.38 16.54 11.32
CA VAL A 28 -5.61 16.98 10.61
C VAL A 28 -5.52 16.68 9.11
N PHE A 29 -4.33 16.84 8.52
CA PHE A 29 -4.11 16.53 7.12
C PHE A 29 -4.17 15.02 6.84
N GLN A 30 -3.54 14.19 7.68
CA GLN A 30 -3.63 12.74 7.55
C GLN A 30 -5.08 12.25 7.65
N GLN A 31 -5.85 12.76 8.61
CA GLN A 31 -7.27 12.43 8.77
C GLN A 31 -8.10 12.84 7.55
N GLY A 32 -7.83 14.03 6.99
CA GLY A 32 -8.52 14.51 5.79
C GLY A 32 -8.25 13.66 4.54
N LEU A 33 -7.10 12.99 4.45
CA LEU A 33 -6.77 12.10 3.34
C LEU A 33 -7.35 10.69 3.48
N SER A 34 -7.48 10.16 4.69
CA SER A 34 -7.82 8.74 4.90
C SER A 34 -9.30 8.48 5.15
N THR A 35 -10.00 9.32 5.92
CA THR A 35 -11.37 8.99 6.39
C THR A 35 -12.44 9.90 5.81
N VAL A 36 -12.14 11.16 5.56
CA VAL A 36 -13.16 12.15 5.11
C VAL A 36 -13.54 11.95 3.64
N GLN A 37 -12.66 11.34 2.84
CA GLN A 37 -12.80 11.25 1.38
C GLN A 37 -13.39 9.93 0.87
N TYR A 38 -13.69 8.98 1.76
CA TYR A 38 -14.01 7.60 1.39
C TYR A 38 -15.17 7.49 0.39
N HIS A 39 -16.19 8.34 0.52
CA HIS A 39 -17.39 8.32 -0.32
C HIS A 39 -17.40 9.37 -1.44
N HIS A 40 -16.30 10.11 -1.63
CA HIS A 40 -16.19 11.16 -2.64
C HIS A 40 -15.42 10.65 -3.88
N PRO A 41 -16.10 10.31 -5.00
CA PRO A 41 -15.47 9.65 -6.15
C PRO A 41 -14.42 10.48 -6.88
N ASP A 42 -14.40 11.78 -6.65
CA ASP A 42 -13.43 12.74 -7.17
C ASP A 42 -12.24 12.98 -6.23
N ALA A 43 -12.25 12.35 -5.04
CA ALA A 43 -11.24 12.52 -4.01
C ALA A 43 -10.19 11.40 -4.02
N LEU A 44 -9.00 11.70 -3.50
CA LEU A 44 -7.88 10.75 -3.46
C LEU A 44 -8.14 9.55 -2.56
N GLY A 45 -8.84 9.77 -1.45
CA GLY A 45 -9.18 8.72 -0.49
C GLY A 45 -10.44 7.94 -0.84
N PHE A 46 -10.95 8.00 -2.08
CA PHE A 46 -12.16 7.27 -2.46
C PHE A 46 -11.95 5.76 -2.33
N GLY A 47 -12.75 5.11 -1.49
CA GLY A 47 -12.61 3.68 -1.19
C GLY A 47 -13.47 2.76 -2.03
N GLY A 48 -14.29 3.30 -2.94
CA GLY A 48 -15.26 2.55 -3.71
C GLY A 48 -16.62 2.44 -3.03
N GLN A 49 -17.58 1.85 -3.75
CA GLN A 49 -18.96 1.64 -3.28
C GLN A 49 -19.26 0.17 -2.97
N GLU A 50 -18.41 -0.74 -3.44
CA GLU A 50 -18.58 -2.19 -3.35
C GLU A 50 -17.22 -2.89 -3.34
N GLU A 51 -17.20 -4.16 -2.94
CA GLU A 51 -16.02 -5.00 -3.02
C GLU A 51 -15.56 -5.11 -4.48
N GLN A 52 -14.27 -4.93 -4.73
CA GLN A 52 -13.74 -5.10 -6.08
C GLN A 52 -13.77 -6.58 -6.50
N ARG A 53 -14.18 -6.84 -7.74
CA ARG A 53 -14.23 -8.19 -8.35
C ARG A 53 -12.95 -9.02 -8.14
N ALA A 54 -11.77 -8.38 -8.10
CA ALA A 54 -10.51 -9.06 -7.86
C ALA A 54 -10.47 -9.79 -6.50
N ILE A 55 -11.06 -9.18 -5.46
CA ILE A 55 -11.17 -9.79 -4.13
C ILE A 55 -12.10 -10.99 -4.18
N THR A 56 -13.24 -10.87 -4.85
CA THR A 56 -14.18 -11.98 -5.04
C THR A 56 -13.52 -13.16 -5.75
N VAL A 57 -12.80 -12.91 -6.85
CA VAL A 57 -12.05 -13.94 -7.59
C VAL A 57 -10.98 -14.59 -6.71
N LEU A 58 -10.23 -13.81 -5.94
CA LEU A 58 -9.23 -14.34 -5.02
C LEU A 58 -9.88 -15.23 -3.95
N ARG A 59 -11.02 -14.82 -3.39
CA ARG A 59 -11.78 -15.61 -2.42
C ARG A 59 -12.28 -16.93 -3.02
N GLU A 60 -12.72 -16.94 -4.26
CA GLU A 60 -13.12 -18.17 -4.98
C GLU A 60 -11.94 -19.12 -5.16
N ILE A 61 -10.77 -18.61 -5.55
CA ILE A 61 -9.54 -19.41 -5.69
C ILE A 61 -9.13 -19.99 -4.33
N LEU A 62 -9.14 -19.18 -3.27
CA LEU A 62 -8.78 -19.67 -1.94
C LEU A 62 -9.76 -20.74 -1.46
N LYS A 63 -11.07 -20.57 -1.70
CA LYS A 63 -12.08 -21.58 -1.40
C LYS A 63 -11.85 -22.88 -2.16
N SER A 64 -11.51 -22.84 -3.44
CA SER A 64 -11.27 -24.06 -4.21
C SER A 64 -10.08 -24.87 -3.69
N HIS A 65 -9.11 -24.21 -3.08
CA HIS A 65 -7.92 -24.86 -2.49
C HIS A 65 -8.13 -25.25 -1.03
N SER A 66 -9.03 -24.60 -0.29
CA SER A 66 -9.29 -24.91 1.12
C SER A 66 -10.16 -26.15 1.34
N ILE A 67 -10.82 -26.67 0.29
CA ILE A 67 -11.64 -27.91 0.34
C ILE A 67 -10.85 -29.12 0.87
N ARG A 68 -9.53 -29.11 0.75
CA ARG A 68 -8.67 -30.22 1.21
C ARG A 68 -8.27 -30.16 2.69
N GLY A 69 -8.71 -29.12 3.42
CA GLY A 69 -8.28 -28.86 4.79
C GLY A 69 -6.92 -28.19 4.82
N VAL A 70 -6.87 -26.94 5.28
CA VAL A 70 -5.64 -26.16 5.46
C VAL A 70 -5.31 -26.17 6.94
N GLU A 71 -4.15 -26.73 7.32
CA GLU A 71 -3.73 -26.78 8.72
C GLU A 71 -3.13 -25.44 9.19
N LYS A 72 -2.31 -24.83 8.33
CA LYS A 72 -1.63 -23.55 8.55
C LYS A 72 -1.54 -22.84 7.20
N SER A 73 -1.66 -21.52 7.21
CA SER A 73 -1.40 -20.71 6.01
C SER A 73 -0.72 -19.40 6.36
N ILE A 74 0.01 -18.85 5.39
CA ILE A 74 0.54 -17.50 5.44
C ILE A 74 0.14 -16.78 4.16
N LEU A 75 -0.55 -15.64 4.30
CA LEU A 75 -0.78 -14.69 3.22
C LEU A 75 0.23 -13.56 3.32
N LEU A 76 1.13 -13.48 2.34
CA LEU A 76 2.04 -12.35 2.15
C LEU A 76 1.45 -11.40 1.10
N ASP A 77 0.99 -10.25 1.55
CA ASP A 77 0.48 -9.18 0.69
C ASP A 77 1.61 -8.19 0.36
N VAL A 78 2.14 -8.31 -0.85
CA VAL A 78 3.28 -7.52 -1.33
C VAL A 78 2.80 -6.17 -1.85
N ARG A 79 3.29 -5.09 -1.24
CA ARG A 79 2.87 -3.72 -1.52
C ARG A 79 4.05 -2.79 -1.69
N THR A 80 3.80 -1.67 -2.34
CA THR A 80 4.74 -0.55 -2.36
C THR A 80 4.14 0.64 -1.63
N GLY A 81 5.01 1.42 -1.00
CA GLY A 81 4.58 2.54 -0.20
C GLY A 81 5.67 3.59 -0.03
N PRO A 82 5.32 4.75 0.54
CA PRO A 82 6.31 5.77 0.82
C PRO A 82 7.35 5.26 1.83
N GLY A 83 8.62 5.58 1.59
CA GLY A 83 9.72 5.13 2.43
C GLY A 83 11.08 5.31 1.78
N SER A 84 12.12 4.79 2.43
CA SER A 84 13.44 4.67 1.82
C SER A 84 13.38 3.67 0.67
N GLU A 85 13.93 4.02 -0.49
CA GLU A 85 13.90 3.20 -1.70
C GLU A 85 14.46 1.79 -1.44
N GLY A 86 13.67 0.76 -1.73
CA GLY A 86 14.04 -0.65 -1.59
C GLY A 86 14.15 -1.14 -0.14
N ALA A 87 13.84 -0.29 0.85
CA ALA A 87 13.72 -0.73 2.24
C ALA A 87 12.46 -1.59 2.39
N GLU A 88 12.60 -2.72 3.07
CA GLU A 88 11.51 -3.66 3.33
C GLU A 88 11.00 -3.47 4.74
N THR A 89 9.71 -3.68 4.92
CA THR A 89 9.09 -3.72 6.24
C THR A 89 7.95 -4.73 6.22
N ILE A 90 7.94 -5.61 7.22
CA ILE A 90 6.85 -6.55 7.45
C ILE A 90 5.88 -5.94 8.46
N ILE A 91 4.60 -5.96 8.14
CA ILE A 91 3.54 -5.42 8.99
C ILE A 91 2.49 -6.51 9.20
N PRO A 92 2.45 -7.12 10.40
CA PRO A 92 1.42 -8.09 10.73
C PRO A 92 0.03 -7.46 10.83
N ASN A 93 -0.99 -8.26 10.60
CA ASN A 93 -2.37 -7.78 10.64
C ASN A 93 -2.82 -7.43 12.08
N THR A 94 -2.38 -8.22 13.05
CA THR A 94 -2.67 -8.03 14.49
C THR A 94 -1.40 -7.68 15.27
N ARG A 95 -1.55 -7.19 16.51
CA ARG A 95 -0.40 -6.88 17.37
C ARG A 95 0.23 -8.14 17.95
N GLU A 96 -0.59 -9.16 18.14
CA GLU A 96 -0.25 -10.47 18.66
C GLU A 96 0.68 -11.21 17.69
N ASP A 97 0.49 -11.00 16.38
CA ASP A 97 1.31 -11.61 15.32
C ASP A 97 2.73 -11.01 15.19
N VAL A 98 3.06 -9.94 15.92
CA VAL A 98 4.37 -9.27 15.83
C VAL A 98 5.52 -10.18 16.28
N ALA A 99 5.33 -10.93 17.37
CA ALA A 99 6.34 -11.86 17.85
C ALA A 99 6.57 -13.01 16.85
N ILE A 100 5.48 -13.52 16.26
CA ILE A 100 5.51 -14.57 15.23
C ILE A 100 6.24 -14.05 13.99
N ALA A 101 5.87 -12.86 13.49
CA ALA A 101 6.52 -12.25 12.34
C ALA A 101 8.01 -11.99 12.56
N THR A 102 8.40 -11.50 13.74
CA THR A 102 9.82 -11.27 14.08
C THR A 102 10.62 -12.57 14.05
N THR A 103 9.99 -13.68 14.41
CA THR A 103 10.60 -15.02 14.36
C THR A 103 10.72 -15.52 12.92
N ILE A 104 9.64 -15.45 12.13
CA ILE A 104 9.61 -15.93 10.75
C ILE A 104 10.57 -15.10 9.87
N PHE A 105 10.50 -13.78 9.96
CA PHE A 105 11.25 -12.84 9.13
C PHE A 105 12.47 -12.26 9.87
N ALA A 106 13.22 -13.13 10.55
CA ALA A 106 14.39 -12.73 11.33
C ALA A 106 15.36 -11.88 10.49
N GLY A 107 15.80 -10.74 11.03
CA GLY A 107 16.65 -9.77 10.34
C GLY A 107 15.91 -8.74 9.49
N THR A 108 14.59 -8.88 9.32
CA THR A 108 13.75 -7.89 8.64
C THR A 108 13.10 -6.95 9.64
N LYS A 109 12.90 -5.69 9.24
CA LYS A 109 12.19 -4.72 10.08
C LYS A 109 10.72 -5.09 10.17
N VAL A 110 10.25 -5.43 11.37
CA VAL A 110 8.83 -5.65 11.68
C VAL A 110 8.26 -4.40 12.34
N LEU A 111 7.12 -3.91 11.85
CA LEU A 111 6.36 -2.84 12.50
C LEU A 111 5.10 -3.39 13.12
N SER A 112 4.81 -2.97 14.36
CA SER A 112 3.49 -3.17 14.94
C SER A 112 2.49 -2.23 14.30
N LYS A 113 1.29 -2.72 14.03
CA LYS A 113 0.17 -1.86 13.64
C LYS A 113 -0.21 -1.00 14.85
N ASP A 114 0.22 0.25 14.86
CA ASP A 114 -0.41 1.27 15.69
C ASP A 114 -1.86 1.37 15.20
N GLY A 115 -2.83 1.29 16.11
CA GLY A 115 -4.27 1.07 15.86
C GLY A 115 -5.00 2.13 15.03
N GLY A 116 -4.33 2.80 14.09
CA GLY A 116 -4.96 3.53 13.00
C GLY A 116 -5.71 2.55 12.11
N SER A 117 -7.01 2.79 11.96
CA SER A 117 -7.86 2.18 10.95
C SER A 117 -7.20 2.37 9.58
N GLY A 118 -6.54 1.33 9.09
CA GLY A 118 -6.03 1.28 7.72
C GLY A 118 -7.20 1.24 6.73
N PRO A 119 -7.00 1.66 5.48
CA PRO A 119 -8.08 1.66 4.49
C PRO A 119 -8.72 0.27 4.37
N THR A 120 -10.03 0.28 4.12
CA THR A 120 -11.01 -0.82 4.14
C THR A 120 -10.82 -1.91 3.06
N GLY A 121 -9.59 -2.18 2.64
CA GLY A 121 -9.26 -3.05 1.51
C GLY A 121 -8.21 -4.13 1.80
N ASP A 122 -7.96 -4.46 3.07
CA ASP A 122 -7.05 -5.56 3.40
C ASP A 122 -7.70 -6.90 3.08
N VAL A 123 -6.96 -7.77 2.37
CA VAL A 123 -7.37 -9.15 2.12
C VAL A 123 -7.10 -9.96 3.39
N VAL A 124 -8.15 -10.33 4.10
CA VAL A 124 -8.06 -11.12 5.33
C VAL A 124 -8.94 -12.37 5.21
N PRO A 125 -8.44 -13.46 4.58
CA PRO A 125 -9.26 -14.61 4.24
C PRO A 125 -9.33 -15.63 5.40
N HIS A 126 -9.37 -15.16 6.65
CA HIS A 126 -9.50 -16.05 7.82
C HIS A 126 -10.76 -16.92 7.75
N ASP A 127 -11.83 -16.38 7.17
CA ASP A 127 -13.10 -17.10 6.99
C ASP A 127 -13.01 -18.25 5.96
N ILE A 128 -11.98 -18.25 5.11
CA ILE A 128 -11.77 -19.26 4.07
C ILE A 128 -10.65 -20.24 4.43
N LEU A 129 -9.56 -19.73 5.00
CA LEU A 129 -8.34 -20.50 5.29
C LEU A 129 -8.26 -20.99 6.75
N GLY A 130 -9.18 -20.53 7.61
CA GLY A 130 -9.26 -20.91 9.01
C GLY A 130 -8.44 -20.03 9.95
N GLU A 131 -8.60 -20.27 11.26
CA GLU A 131 -8.03 -19.44 12.34
C GLU A 131 -6.51 -19.47 12.41
N LYS A 132 -5.86 -20.53 11.93
CA LYS A 132 -4.39 -20.68 11.89
C LYS A 132 -3.74 -20.04 10.65
N SER A 133 -4.37 -18.99 10.12
CA SER A 133 -3.90 -18.28 8.94
C SER A 133 -3.25 -16.98 9.36
N LEU A 134 -1.98 -16.78 9.04
CA LEU A 134 -1.26 -15.54 9.33
C LEU A 134 -1.34 -14.61 8.11
N VAL A 135 -1.55 -13.32 8.34
CA VAL A 135 -1.56 -12.31 7.28
C VAL A 135 -0.50 -11.27 7.57
N PHE A 136 0.44 -11.13 6.65
CA PHE A 136 1.52 -10.16 6.72
C PHE A 136 1.50 -9.28 5.48
N LYS A 137 1.75 -7.99 5.67
CA LYS A 137 2.00 -7.06 4.58
C LYS A 137 3.49 -6.88 4.44
N GLU A 138 3.99 -7.09 3.24
CA GLU A 138 5.38 -6.85 2.88
C GLU A 138 5.43 -5.55 2.10
N ASN A 139 5.90 -4.47 2.74
CA ASN A 139 5.91 -3.16 2.14
C ASN A 139 7.32 -2.74 1.73
N PHE A 140 7.48 -2.44 0.43
CA PHE A 140 8.71 -1.86 -0.11
C PHE A 140 8.61 -0.34 -0.22
N GLY A 141 9.53 0.33 0.47
CA GLY A 141 9.70 1.77 0.41
C GLY A 141 10.12 2.23 -0.98
N THR A 142 9.54 3.34 -1.43
CA THR A 142 9.76 3.89 -2.78
C THR A 142 10.46 5.24 -2.69
N ILE A 143 9.69 6.31 -2.45
CA ILE A 143 10.19 7.66 -2.26
C ILE A 143 9.54 8.29 -1.03
N ARG A 144 10.03 9.48 -0.64
CA ARG A 144 9.48 10.21 0.51
C ARG A 144 8.00 10.54 0.29
N TRP A 145 7.21 10.42 1.35
CA TRP A 145 5.75 10.50 1.29
C TRP A 145 5.21 11.80 0.65
N PHE A 146 5.87 12.94 0.86
CA PHE A 146 5.47 14.21 0.25
C PHE A 146 5.46 14.16 -1.29
N PHE A 147 6.39 13.40 -1.89
CA PHE A 147 6.45 13.24 -3.34
C PHE A 147 5.40 12.28 -3.87
N VAL A 148 5.09 11.21 -3.12
CA VAL A 148 3.98 10.29 -3.43
C VAL A 148 2.66 11.07 -3.43
N LEU A 149 2.38 11.84 -2.38
CA LEU A 149 1.15 12.64 -2.33
C LEU A 149 1.07 13.65 -3.46
N ARG A 150 2.17 14.36 -3.76
CA ARG A 150 2.20 15.28 -4.88
C ARG A 150 1.80 14.59 -6.19
N ALA A 151 2.36 13.41 -6.47
CA ALA A 151 2.04 12.66 -7.67
C ALA A 151 0.56 12.30 -7.72
N LEU A 152 0.01 11.76 -6.62
CA LEU A 152 -1.40 11.42 -6.50
C LEU A 152 -2.32 12.64 -6.73
N PHE A 153 -2.08 13.76 -6.05
CA PHE A 153 -2.89 14.97 -6.19
C PHE A 153 -2.89 15.52 -7.63
N LEU A 154 -1.73 15.51 -8.29
CA LEU A 154 -1.61 16.02 -9.65
C LEU A 154 -2.26 15.06 -10.65
N GLU A 155 -2.11 13.75 -10.49
CA GLU A 155 -2.77 12.77 -11.35
C GLU A 155 -4.28 12.81 -11.18
N ASN A 156 -4.80 12.86 -9.95
CA ASN A 156 -6.24 12.99 -9.74
C ASN A 156 -6.79 14.29 -10.35
N ALA A 157 -6.06 15.40 -10.27
CA ALA A 157 -6.45 16.63 -10.97
C ALA A 157 -6.43 16.44 -12.50
N ALA A 158 -5.43 15.76 -13.05
CA ALA A 158 -5.39 15.48 -14.48
C ALA A 158 -6.49 14.50 -14.93
N TYR A 159 -6.82 13.50 -14.11
CA TYR A 159 -7.90 12.55 -14.35
C TYR A 159 -9.26 13.26 -14.44
N ASN A 160 -9.51 14.23 -13.54
CA ASN A 160 -10.78 14.94 -13.51
C ASN A 160 -10.89 16.05 -14.57
N TYR A 161 -9.78 16.75 -14.90
CA TYR A 161 -9.84 17.97 -15.73
C TYR A 161 -9.09 17.89 -17.06
N ALA A 162 -8.36 16.81 -17.33
CA ALA A 162 -7.53 16.66 -18.52
C ALA A 162 -7.43 15.20 -19.00
N LYS A 163 -8.44 14.37 -18.72
CA LYS A 163 -8.42 12.92 -19.01
C LYS A 163 -8.08 12.65 -20.48
N GLY A 164 -7.15 11.74 -20.70
CA GLY A 164 -6.70 11.35 -22.05
C GLY A 164 -5.76 12.34 -22.74
N SER A 165 -5.47 13.50 -22.15
CA SER A 165 -4.48 14.44 -22.69
C SER A 165 -3.04 13.99 -22.43
N HIS A 166 -2.08 14.63 -23.11
CA HIS A 166 -0.66 14.45 -22.82
C HIS A 166 -0.31 14.80 -21.36
N VAL A 167 -0.96 15.82 -20.78
CA VAL A 167 -0.77 16.19 -19.37
C VAL A 167 -1.16 15.04 -18.45
N HIS A 168 -2.29 14.38 -18.73
CA HIS A 168 -2.73 13.22 -17.96
C HIS A 168 -1.73 12.06 -18.06
N ALA A 169 -1.25 11.74 -19.27
CA ALA A 169 -0.23 10.72 -19.45
C ALA A 169 1.05 11.00 -18.63
N VAL A 170 1.54 12.25 -18.63
CA VAL A 170 2.72 12.64 -17.83
C VAL A 170 2.47 12.49 -16.32
N MET A 171 1.28 12.86 -15.83
CA MET A 171 0.98 12.69 -14.40
C MET A 171 0.82 11.21 -14.02
N GLN A 172 0.31 10.37 -14.92
CA GLN A 172 0.26 8.92 -14.72
C GLN A 172 1.66 8.31 -14.63
N GLU A 173 2.60 8.74 -15.49
CA GLU A 173 4.00 8.34 -15.38
C GLU A 173 4.61 8.73 -14.03
N TRP A 174 4.29 9.92 -13.51
CA TRP A 174 4.80 10.35 -12.21
C TRP A 174 4.23 9.55 -11.04
N VAL A 175 2.95 9.16 -11.10
CA VAL A 175 2.37 8.26 -10.10
C VAL A 175 3.04 6.90 -10.19
N ARG A 176 3.18 6.34 -11.40
CA ARG A 176 3.91 5.08 -11.61
C ARG A 176 5.31 5.16 -10.99
N ASP A 177 6.09 6.19 -11.32
CA ASP A 177 7.47 6.31 -10.84
C ASP A 177 7.55 6.56 -9.32
N ALA A 178 6.50 7.15 -8.72
CA ALA A 178 6.39 7.32 -7.28
C ALA A 178 6.15 5.99 -6.54
N PHE A 179 5.36 5.08 -7.11
CA PHE A 179 5.05 3.77 -6.51
C PHE A 179 5.92 2.63 -7.02
N TYR A 180 6.62 2.83 -8.13
CA TYR A 180 7.48 1.86 -8.79
C TYR A 180 8.71 2.57 -9.39
N PRO A 181 9.69 2.94 -8.54
CA PRO A 181 10.96 3.51 -9.01
C PRO A 181 11.60 2.64 -10.09
N GLN A 182 12.03 3.26 -11.19
CA GLN A 182 12.62 2.54 -12.33
C GLN A 182 14.09 2.18 -12.13
N THR A 183 14.66 2.41 -10.95
CA THR A 183 16.07 2.13 -10.67
C THR A 183 16.32 0.62 -10.60
N MET A 184 17.49 0.18 -11.07
CA MET A 184 17.89 -1.23 -10.91
C MET A 184 18.11 -1.60 -9.45
N ALA A 185 18.58 -0.66 -8.64
CA ALA A 185 18.76 -0.86 -7.21
C ALA A 185 17.44 -1.21 -6.52
N TYR A 186 16.35 -0.48 -6.80
CA TYR A 186 15.02 -0.77 -6.27
C TYR A 186 14.54 -2.16 -6.70
N LYS A 187 14.56 -2.46 -8.01
CA LYS A 187 14.07 -3.74 -8.55
C LYS A 187 14.85 -4.93 -7.98
N LYS A 188 16.18 -4.81 -7.87
CA LYS A 188 17.04 -5.83 -7.27
C LYS A 188 16.70 -6.03 -5.78
N ALA A 189 16.56 -4.94 -5.02
CA ALA A 189 16.21 -5.02 -3.61
C ALA A 189 14.84 -5.67 -3.38
N VAL A 190 13.82 -5.31 -4.16
CA VAL A 190 12.48 -5.92 -4.09
C VAL A 190 12.53 -7.42 -4.39
N LEU A 191 13.26 -7.82 -5.44
CA LEU A 191 13.38 -9.22 -5.81
C LEU A 191 14.11 -10.05 -4.76
N GLU A 192 15.29 -9.59 -4.32
CA GLU A 192 16.11 -10.31 -3.33
C GLU A 192 15.38 -10.48 -2.00
N LYS A 193 14.77 -9.41 -1.52
CA LYS A 193 14.05 -9.41 -0.23
C LYS A 193 12.73 -10.16 -0.31
N GLY A 194 11.95 -9.97 -1.38
CA GLY A 194 10.70 -10.71 -1.59
C GLY A 194 10.91 -12.22 -1.68
N VAL A 195 11.96 -12.67 -2.38
CA VAL A 195 12.33 -14.10 -2.40
C VAL A 195 12.75 -14.57 -1.01
N THR A 196 13.49 -13.75 -0.25
CA THR A 196 13.90 -14.07 1.12
C THR A 196 12.68 -14.22 2.03
N ALA A 197 11.76 -13.26 2.02
CA ALA A 197 10.52 -13.29 2.80
C ALA A 197 9.65 -14.50 2.44
N PHE A 198 9.49 -14.78 1.15
CA PHE A 198 8.79 -15.98 0.69
C PHE A 198 9.43 -17.26 1.23
N ASN A 199 10.76 -17.39 1.13
CA ASN A 199 11.48 -18.57 1.62
C ASN A 199 11.38 -18.73 3.14
N CYS A 200 11.43 -17.63 3.90
CA CYS A 200 11.21 -17.62 5.34
C CYS A 200 9.80 -18.14 5.70
N ALA A 201 8.76 -17.63 5.03
CA ALA A 201 7.39 -18.08 5.25
C ALA A 201 7.21 -19.55 4.86
N TRP A 202 7.77 -19.96 3.72
CA TRP A 202 7.72 -21.34 3.25
C TRP A 202 8.40 -22.30 4.23
N LYS A 203 9.59 -21.93 4.73
CA LYS A 203 10.32 -22.71 5.72
C LYS A 203 9.49 -22.90 6.99
N HIS A 204 8.89 -21.82 7.50
CA HIS A 204 8.03 -21.90 8.69
C HIS A 204 6.83 -22.84 8.49
N LEU A 205 6.23 -22.86 7.30
CA LEU A 205 5.13 -23.78 6.98
C LEU A 205 5.58 -25.23 6.79
N SER A 206 6.85 -25.45 6.44
CA SER A 206 7.41 -26.77 6.14
C SER A 206 8.02 -27.48 7.36
N GLU A 207 8.36 -26.73 8.41
CA GLU A 207 8.84 -27.28 9.67
C GLU A 207 7.65 -27.85 10.47
N VAL A 208 7.55 -29.19 10.45
CA VAL A 208 6.61 -30.00 11.25
C VAL A 208 7.20 -30.31 12.60
#